data_AF-A0A671QC85-F1
#
_entry.id   AF-A0A671QC85-F1
#
_cell.length_a   1.000
_cell.length_b   1.000
_cell.length_c   1.000
_cell.angle_alpha   90.00
_cell.angle_beta   90.00
_cell.angle_gamma   90.00
#
_symmetry.space_group_name_H-M   'P 1'
#
loop_
_entity.id
_entity.type
_entity.pdbx_description
1 polymer ?
#
loop_
_entity_poly.entity_id
_entity_poly.type
_entity_poly.pdbx_seq_one_letter_code
_entity_poly.pdbx_strand_id
1 'polypeptide(L)'
;MICVLLLTLFAVVSADRLSRSCGTCDPSKCAPLPAEGCSSGTLLDACGCCELCASGTGEPCWGRGASAKRCASGLECVKSDKDKKSKSGVCVCKSSYPVCGSDGVNYNSGCELKAASVKAVKDKKPEIKIRNKGKCAQGEMPQHYKKLSLFKILCSFVNTDIKKNIQNRGFHGFLYNIFSFLCQMLQFQCVNNLNLSIKILIKIKI
;
A
#
# COMPACT_ATOMS: atom_id res chain seq x y z
N MET A 1 -20.32 60.42 -29.79
CA MET A 1 -21.35 59.36 -29.91
C MET A 1 -20.81 58.02 -30.47
N ILE A 2 -19.74 58.02 -31.28
CA ILE A 2 -19.14 56.78 -31.84
C ILE A 2 -18.34 55.97 -30.78
N CYS A 3 -17.74 56.64 -29.80
CA CYS A 3 -16.92 55.99 -28.76
C CYS A 3 -17.75 55.10 -27.80
N VAL A 4 -19.02 55.45 -27.56
CA VAL A 4 -19.93 54.68 -26.70
C VAL A 4 -20.39 53.39 -27.40
N LEU A 5 -20.61 53.44 -28.72
CA LEU A 5 -20.95 52.28 -29.55
C LEU A 5 -19.81 51.25 -29.62
N LEU A 6 -18.56 51.70 -29.64
CA LEU A 6 -17.40 50.80 -29.63
C LEU A 6 -17.19 50.13 -28.26
N LEU A 7 -17.44 50.84 -27.16
CA LEU A 7 -17.34 50.27 -25.80
C LEU A 7 -18.43 49.23 -25.51
N THR A 8 -19.63 49.36 -26.11
CA THR A 8 -20.69 48.36 -25.99
C THR A 8 -20.42 47.09 -26.81
N LEU A 9 -19.64 47.18 -27.89
CA LEU A 9 -19.28 46.03 -28.73
C LEU A 9 -18.23 45.12 -28.07
N PHE A 10 -17.35 45.65 -27.21
CA PHE A 10 -16.35 44.85 -26.50
C PHE A 10 -16.93 44.03 -25.33
N ALA A 11 -18.12 44.37 -24.82
CA ALA A 11 -18.69 43.73 -23.63
C ALA A 11 -19.46 42.42 -23.91
N VAL A 12 -19.68 42.05 -25.18
CA VAL A 12 -20.57 40.91 -25.53
C VAL A 12 -19.86 39.67 -26.06
N VAL A 13 -18.53 39.64 -26.11
CA VAL A 13 -17.79 38.38 -26.38
C VAL A 13 -17.43 37.72 -25.05
N SER A 14 -18.45 37.43 -24.25
CA SER A 14 -18.38 36.34 -23.29
C SER A 14 -18.73 35.09 -24.07
N ALA A 15 -17.70 34.36 -24.55
CA ALA A 15 -17.90 32.99 -24.96
C ALA A 15 -18.32 32.20 -23.72
N ASP A 16 -19.62 32.13 -23.46
CA ASP A 16 -20.18 31.20 -22.49
C ASP A 16 -19.68 29.82 -22.89
N ARG A 17 -18.71 29.31 -22.14
CA ARG A 17 -18.34 27.91 -22.24
C ARG A 17 -19.56 27.18 -21.75
N LEU A 18 -20.38 26.67 -22.67
CA LEU A 18 -21.51 25.81 -22.38
C LEU A 18 -21.02 24.73 -21.42
N SER A 19 -21.28 24.94 -20.13
CA SER A 19 -21.01 23.95 -19.12
C SER A 19 -21.87 22.77 -19.55
N ARG A 20 -21.25 21.62 -19.85
CA ARG A 20 -22.00 20.41 -20.17
C ARG A 20 -22.69 19.99 -18.89
N SER A 21 -23.82 20.63 -18.62
CA SER A 21 -24.67 20.32 -17.49
C SER A 21 -25.29 18.98 -17.81
N CYS A 22 -25.00 18.00 -16.98
CA CYS A 22 -25.63 16.71 -17.10
C CYS A 22 -27.11 16.86 -16.72
N GLY A 23 -27.99 16.24 -17.51
CA GLY A 23 -29.41 16.15 -17.17
C GLY A 23 -29.65 15.21 -16.00
N THR A 24 -30.92 14.99 -15.68
CA THR A 24 -31.33 13.96 -14.72
C THR A 24 -30.85 12.58 -15.17
N CYS A 25 -30.26 11.82 -14.25
CA CYS A 25 -29.84 10.45 -14.52
C CYS A 25 -31.06 9.54 -14.68
N ASP A 26 -31.10 8.81 -15.79
CA ASP A 26 -32.09 7.77 -16.07
C ASP A 26 -31.34 6.44 -16.33
N PRO A 27 -31.19 5.58 -15.29
CA PRO A 27 -30.45 4.33 -15.38
C PRO A 27 -30.98 3.36 -16.44
N SER A 28 -32.24 3.48 -16.83
CA SER A 28 -32.89 2.62 -17.84
C SER A 28 -32.28 2.78 -19.23
N LYS A 29 -31.60 3.90 -19.47
CA LYS A 29 -30.91 4.21 -20.74
C LYS A 29 -29.47 3.74 -20.78
N CYS A 30 -28.96 3.18 -19.67
CA CYS A 30 -27.59 2.70 -19.60
C CYS A 30 -27.41 1.42 -20.42
N ALA A 31 -26.27 1.30 -21.08
CA ALA A 31 -25.89 0.05 -21.74
C ALA A 31 -25.63 -1.04 -20.70
N PRO A 32 -26.04 -2.29 -20.95
CA PRO A 32 -25.79 -3.39 -20.02
C PRO A 32 -24.29 -3.71 -19.95
N LEU A 33 -23.81 -4.03 -18.74
CA LEU A 33 -22.46 -4.54 -18.53
C LEU A 33 -22.34 -5.99 -19.02
N PRO A 34 -21.12 -6.44 -19.41
CA PRO A 34 -20.90 -7.82 -19.82
C PRO A 34 -21.21 -8.80 -18.68
N ALA A 35 -21.72 -9.98 -19.03
CA ALA A 35 -22.13 -11.01 -18.06
C ALA A 35 -20.97 -11.54 -17.22
N GLU A 36 -19.76 -11.63 -17.80
CA GLU A 36 -18.53 -11.97 -17.07
C GLU A 36 -18.01 -10.87 -16.12
N GLY A 37 -18.61 -9.67 -16.15
CA GLY A 37 -18.14 -8.51 -15.41
C GLY A 37 -16.90 -7.85 -16.03
N CYS A 38 -16.43 -6.75 -15.41
CA CYS A 38 -15.32 -5.98 -15.93
C CYS A 38 -13.98 -6.39 -15.29
N SER A 39 -13.03 -6.87 -16.10
CA SER A 39 -11.71 -7.34 -15.65
C SER A 39 -10.90 -6.29 -14.88
N SER A 40 -11.02 -5.03 -15.27
CA SER A 40 -10.30 -3.88 -14.67
C SER A 40 -11.20 -3.01 -13.77
N GLY A 41 -12.37 -3.53 -13.40
CA GLY A 41 -13.39 -2.84 -12.62
C GLY A 41 -14.30 -1.93 -13.45
N THR A 42 -15.23 -1.29 -12.76
CA THR A 42 -16.21 -0.36 -13.34
C THR A 42 -15.89 1.08 -12.95
N LEU A 43 -16.40 2.02 -13.75
CA LEU A 43 -16.38 3.45 -13.47
C LEU A 43 -17.68 4.08 -13.98
N LEU A 44 -17.99 5.27 -13.49
CA LEU A 44 -19.14 6.02 -13.97
C LEU A 44 -18.80 6.85 -15.22
N ASP A 45 -19.82 7.10 -16.03
CA ASP A 45 -19.75 7.97 -17.20
C ASP A 45 -19.37 9.43 -16.84
N ALA A 46 -19.38 10.34 -17.81
CA ALA A 46 -19.02 11.75 -17.57
C ALA A 46 -19.98 12.48 -16.62
N CYS A 47 -21.20 11.97 -16.48
CA CYS A 47 -22.27 12.54 -15.72
C CYS A 47 -22.51 11.85 -14.38
N GLY A 48 -21.79 10.77 -14.09
CA GLY A 48 -22.00 9.98 -12.88
C GLY A 48 -23.23 9.07 -12.92
N CYS A 49 -23.80 8.80 -14.09
CA CYS A 49 -25.07 8.08 -14.21
C CYS A 49 -24.88 6.58 -14.50
N CYS A 50 -24.27 6.25 -15.64
CA CYS A 50 -24.11 4.87 -16.07
C CYS A 50 -22.77 4.27 -15.66
N GLU A 51 -22.80 3.01 -15.22
CA GLU A 51 -21.58 2.21 -15.03
C GLU A 51 -21.05 1.69 -16.36
N LEU A 52 -19.74 1.78 -16.54
CA LEU A 52 -19.00 1.35 -17.72
C LEU A 52 -17.79 0.53 -17.28
N CYS A 53 -17.38 -0.44 -18.10
CA CYS A 53 -16.11 -1.12 -17.87
C CYS A 53 -14.94 -0.16 -18.05
N ALA A 54 -14.03 -0.19 -17.08
CA ALA A 54 -12.81 0.59 -17.13
C ALA A 54 -11.74 -0.13 -17.95
N SER A 55 -10.88 0.65 -18.61
CA SER A 55 -9.72 0.12 -19.33
C SER A 55 -8.55 -0.15 -18.37
N GLY A 56 -7.96 -1.34 -18.51
CA GLY A 56 -6.81 -1.81 -17.74
C GLY A 56 -5.49 -1.21 -18.19
N THR A 57 -4.41 -1.52 -17.46
CA THR A 57 -3.06 -1.11 -17.84
C THR A 57 -2.69 -1.65 -19.21
N GLY A 58 -2.18 -0.80 -20.11
CA GLY A 58 -1.83 -1.17 -21.48
C GLY A 58 -3.00 -1.16 -22.47
N GLU A 59 -4.23 -1.01 -21.99
CA GLU A 59 -5.40 -0.93 -22.88
C GLU A 59 -5.57 0.46 -23.48
N PRO A 60 -6.19 0.56 -24.68
CA PRO A 60 -6.43 1.83 -25.33
C PRO A 60 -7.50 2.65 -24.60
N CYS A 61 -7.28 3.95 -24.50
CA CYS A 61 -8.19 4.94 -23.92
C CYS A 61 -8.40 6.11 -24.88
N TRP A 62 -9.58 6.71 -24.88
CA TRP A 62 -9.86 7.83 -25.79
C TRP A 62 -11.05 8.68 -25.38
N GLY A 63 -10.97 9.96 -25.79
CA GLY A 63 -12.12 10.78 -26.19
C GLY A 63 -13.14 11.21 -25.13
N ARG A 64 -14.14 11.93 -25.65
CA ARG A 64 -15.38 12.37 -24.98
C ARG A 64 -16.57 11.76 -25.74
N GLY A 65 -17.70 11.55 -25.06
CA GLY A 65 -18.92 11.00 -25.66
C GLY A 65 -19.18 9.54 -25.23
N ALA A 66 -20.23 8.94 -25.79
CA ALA A 66 -20.73 7.62 -25.37
C ALA A 66 -19.75 6.47 -25.65
N SER A 67 -18.86 6.61 -26.64
CA SER A 67 -17.85 5.60 -26.96
C SER A 67 -16.52 5.79 -26.25
N ALA A 68 -16.40 6.77 -25.34
CA ALA A 68 -15.14 7.07 -24.67
C ALA A 68 -14.69 5.89 -23.77
N LYS A 69 -13.46 5.41 -23.96
CA LYS A 69 -12.83 4.47 -23.03
C LYS A 69 -11.98 5.21 -22.01
N ARG A 70 -12.28 4.98 -20.73
CA ARG A 70 -11.62 5.60 -19.60
C ARG A 70 -10.82 4.56 -18.83
N CYS A 71 -9.64 4.97 -18.38
CA CYS A 71 -8.78 4.11 -17.59
C CYS A 71 -9.37 3.85 -16.21
N ALA A 72 -9.07 2.67 -15.67
CA ALA A 72 -9.44 2.28 -14.31
C ALA A 72 -8.85 3.18 -13.24
N SER A 73 -9.45 3.15 -12.05
CA SER A 73 -9.02 3.97 -10.91
C SER A 73 -7.55 3.74 -10.55
N GLY A 74 -6.73 4.78 -10.65
CA GLY A 74 -5.28 4.74 -10.43
C GLY A 74 -4.44 4.72 -11.71
N LEU A 75 -5.08 4.71 -12.87
CA LEU A 75 -4.45 4.81 -14.18
C LEU A 75 -4.69 6.19 -14.80
N GLU A 76 -3.81 6.57 -15.71
CA GLU A 76 -3.92 7.78 -16.53
C GLU A 76 -3.79 7.46 -18.02
N CYS A 77 -4.50 8.22 -18.86
CA CYS A 77 -4.47 8.02 -20.30
C CYS A 77 -3.34 8.85 -20.91
N VAL A 78 -2.27 8.19 -21.36
CA VAL A 78 -1.12 8.84 -21.99
C VAL A 78 -1.17 8.69 -23.51
N LYS A 79 -0.75 9.73 -24.23
CA LYS A 79 -0.64 9.72 -25.69
C LYS A 79 0.83 9.71 -26.09
N SER A 80 1.15 8.99 -27.15
CA SER A 80 2.49 9.02 -27.76
C SER A 80 2.73 10.38 -28.44
N ASP A 81 3.97 10.86 -28.41
CA ASP A 81 4.34 12.14 -29.05
C ASP A 81 4.11 12.15 -30.57
N LYS A 82 4.18 10.97 -31.21
CA LYS A 82 3.88 10.77 -32.63
C LYS A 82 2.39 10.93 -32.97
N ASP A 83 1.54 10.86 -31.95
CA ASP A 83 0.09 10.76 -32.06
C ASP A 83 -0.63 11.93 -31.38
N LYS A 84 0.00 13.11 -31.27
CA LYS A 84 -0.63 14.31 -30.69
C LYS A 84 -1.95 14.69 -31.38
N LYS A 85 -2.11 14.34 -32.66
CA LYS A 85 -3.34 14.55 -33.44
C LYS A 85 -4.38 13.44 -33.22
N SER A 86 -3.99 12.31 -32.66
CA SER A 86 -4.89 11.18 -32.41
C SER A 86 -5.75 11.44 -31.16
N LYS A 87 -6.98 10.92 -31.21
CA LYS A 87 -7.91 10.95 -30.07
C LYS A 87 -7.66 9.79 -29.08
N SER A 88 -6.72 8.90 -29.40
CA SER A 88 -6.42 7.68 -28.67
C SER A 88 -5.13 7.79 -27.86
N GLY A 89 -5.04 7.02 -26.79
CA GLY A 89 -3.91 6.86 -25.90
C GLY A 89 -3.92 5.47 -25.27
N VAL A 90 -3.05 5.25 -24.30
CA VAL A 90 -2.95 3.99 -23.55
C VAL A 90 -3.03 4.29 -22.05
N CYS A 91 -3.69 3.41 -21.32
CA CYS A 91 -3.77 3.51 -19.87
C CYS A 91 -2.46 3.06 -19.21
N VAL A 92 -1.86 3.93 -18.41
CA VAL A 92 -0.63 3.64 -17.65
C VAL A 92 -0.84 3.93 -16.18
N CYS A 93 -0.01 3.29 -15.35
CA CYS A 93 -0.10 3.48 -13.90
C CYS A 93 0.34 4.89 -13.50
N LYS A 94 -0.53 5.61 -12.78
CA LYS A 94 -0.20 6.93 -12.22
C LYS A 94 0.95 6.87 -11.20
N SER A 95 1.08 5.75 -10.50
CA SER A 95 2.12 5.52 -9.50
C SER A 95 3.15 4.52 -10.03
N SER A 96 3.95 4.93 -11.01
CA SER A 96 5.01 4.10 -11.60
C SER A 96 6.24 3.89 -10.69
N TYR A 97 6.28 4.55 -9.53
CA TYR A 97 7.35 4.40 -8.55
C TYR A 97 7.09 3.23 -7.57
N PRO A 98 8.16 2.61 -7.03
CA PRO A 98 8.03 1.53 -6.05
C PRO A 98 7.33 1.98 -4.76
N VAL A 99 6.55 1.09 -4.16
CA VAL A 99 5.83 1.33 -2.90
C VAL A 99 5.98 0.15 -1.94
N CYS A 100 5.89 0.43 -0.65
CA CYS A 100 5.84 -0.57 0.40
C CYS A 100 4.38 -0.82 0.79
N GLY A 101 3.96 -2.09 0.78
CA GLY A 101 2.66 -2.49 1.28
C GLY A 101 2.58 -2.55 2.79
N SER A 102 1.37 -2.53 3.32
CA SER A 102 1.07 -2.77 4.75
C SER A 102 1.41 -4.19 5.18
N ASP A 103 1.55 -5.11 4.24
CA ASP A 103 2.04 -6.47 4.40
C ASP A 103 3.58 -6.56 4.47
N GLY A 104 4.29 -5.43 4.31
CA GLY A 104 5.75 -5.39 4.32
C GLY A 104 6.39 -5.86 3.01
N VAL A 105 5.60 -6.01 1.94
CA VAL A 105 6.09 -6.42 0.61
C VAL A 105 6.37 -5.19 -0.26
N ASN A 106 7.41 -5.27 -1.08
CA ASN A 106 7.74 -4.26 -2.07
C ASN A 106 6.95 -4.51 -3.36
N TYR A 107 6.29 -3.46 -3.86
CA TYR A 107 5.63 -3.45 -5.16
C TYR A 107 6.33 -2.45 -6.07
N ASN A 108 6.46 -2.77 -7.36
CA ASN A 108 7.15 -1.90 -8.32
C ASN A 108 6.33 -0.67 -8.69
N SER A 109 5.01 -0.73 -8.48
CA SER A 109 4.08 0.37 -8.73
C SER A 109 2.90 0.31 -7.76
N GLY A 110 2.19 1.44 -7.61
CA GLY A 110 0.95 1.48 -6.84
C GLY A 110 -0.17 0.64 -7.46
N CYS A 111 -0.13 0.40 -8.78
CA CYS A 111 -1.11 -0.42 -9.47
C CYS A 111 -0.90 -1.91 -9.18
N GLU A 112 0.36 -2.35 -9.08
CA GLU A 112 0.71 -3.72 -8.69
C GLU A 112 0.23 -4.00 -7.26
N LEU A 113 0.47 -3.08 -6.33
CA LEU A 113 -0.04 -3.18 -4.95
C LEU A 113 -1.56 -3.28 -4.94
N LYS A 114 -2.25 -2.45 -5.72
CA LYS A 114 -3.72 -2.47 -5.77
C LYS A 114 -4.26 -3.80 -6.33
N ALA A 115 -3.65 -4.34 -7.37
CA ALA A 115 -4.01 -5.65 -7.90
C ALA A 115 -3.81 -6.76 -6.84
N ALA A 116 -2.68 -6.73 -6.12
CA ALA A 116 -2.43 -7.65 -5.02
C ALA A 116 -3.43 -7.49 -3.87
N SER A 117 -3.81 -6.25 -3.55
CA SER A 117 -4.80 -5.92 -2.53
C SER A 117 -6.18 -6.48 -2.86
N VAL A 118 -6.65 -6.29 -4.11
CA VAL A 118 -7.92 -6.85 -4.59
C VAL A 118 -7.90 -8.37 -4.52
N LYS A 119 -6.79 -9.01 -4.91
CA LYS A 119 -6.63 -10.45 -4.79
C LYS A 119 -6.66 -10.90 -3.32
N ALA A 120 -5.98 -10.20 -2.42
CA ALA A 120 -6.00 -10.50 -0.99
C ALA A 120 -7.41 -10.43 -0.42
N VAL A 121 -8.17 -9.37 -0.72
CA VAL A 121 -9.56 -9.22 -0.28
C VAL A 121 -10.45 -10.34 -0.83
N LYS A 122 -10.28 -10.71 -2.11
CA LYS A 122 -10.98 -11.84 -2.72
C LYS A 122 -10.68 -13.16 -1.99
N ASP A 123 -9.44 -13.34 -1.56
CA ASP A 123 -8.96 -14.50 -0.78
C ASP A 123 -9.32 -14.38 0.73
N LYS A 124 -10.20 -13.46 1.13
CA LYS A 124 -10.60 -13.17 2.53
C LYS A 124 -9.42 -12.78 3.44
N LYS A 125 -8.36 -12.22 2.88
CA LYS A 125 -7.21 -11.64 3.59
C LYS A 125 -7.41 -10.13 3.79
N PRO A 126 -6.71 -9.50 4.74
CA PRO A 126 -6.77 -8.05 4.92
C PRO A 126 -6.35 -7.29 3.65
N GLU A 127 -6.98 -6.14 3.43
CA GLU A 127 -6.64 -5.21 2.35
C GLU A 127 -5.18 -4.72 2.50
N ILE A 128 -4.44 -4.71 1.40
CA ILE A 128 -3.07 -4.20 1.35
C ILE A 128 -3.13 -2.72 0.99
N LYS A 129 -2.57 -1.87 1.86
CA LYS A 129 -2.49 -0.42 1.69
C LYS A 129 -1.05 0.01 1.50
N ILE A 130 -0.84 1.17 0.87
CA ILE A 130 0.50 1.77 0.82
C ILE A 130 0.89 2.19 2.23
N ARG A 131 1.97 1.61 2.75
CA ARG A 131 2.57 1.98 4.03
C ARG A 131 3.47 3.21 3.88
N ASN A 132 4.36 3.18 2.88
CA ASN A 132 5.22 4.31 2.54
C ASN A 132 5.56 4.31 1.04
N LYS A 133 5.90 5.49 0.52
CA LYS A 133 6.48 5.62 -0.83
C LYS A 133 7.90 5.07 -0.81
N GLY A 134 8.34 4.47 -1.92
CA GLY A 134 9.60 3.75 -1.99
C GLY A 134 9.49 2.32 -1.46
N LYS A 135 10.61 1.60 -1.49
CA LYS A 135 10.67 0.22 -0.97
C LYS A 135 10.51 0.22 0.55
N CYS A 136 10.02 -0.88 1.10
CA CYS A 136 10.05 -1.16 2.53
C CYS A 136 11.49 -1.09 3.04
N ALA A 137 11.66 -0.64 4.29
CA ALA A 137 12.95 -0.64 4.97
C ALA A 137 13.51 -2.08 4.98
N GLN A 138 14.52 -2.33 4.17
CA GLN A 138 15.22 -3.62 4.18
C GLN A 138 15.94 -3.73 5.53
N GLY A 139 15.49 -4.65 6.37
CA GLY A 139 16.17 -4.96 7.63
C GLY A 139 15.45 -4.54 8.92
N GLU A 140 14.24 -4.01 8.88
CA GLU A 140 13.43 -3.87 10.08
C GLU A 140 12.35 -4.94 10.11
N MET A 141 12.66 -6.02 10.85
CA MET A 141 11.67 -6.98 11.30
C MET A 141 10.51 -6.28 12.07
N PRO A 142 9.40 -6.96 12.40
CA PRO A 142 8.26 -6.34 13.11
C PRO A 142 8.66 -5.85 14.51
N GLN A 143 8.39 -4.61 14.91
CA GLN A 143 8.87 -4.01 16.18
C GLN A 143 8.64 -4.84 17.48
N HIS A 144 7.83 -5.89 17.45
CA HIS A 144 7.69 -6.88 18.50
C HIS A 144 8.98 -7.67 18.86
N TYR A 145 10.01 -7.76 17.99
CA TYR A 145 11.29 -8.43 18.35
C TYR A 145 12.30 -7.50 19.06
N LYS A 146 12.11 -6.18 19.10
CA LYS A 146 13.03 -5.24 19.78
C LYS A 146 13.03 -5.42 21.30
N LYS A 147 11.91 -5.86 21.88
CA LYS A 147 11.82 -6.20 23.32
C LYS A 147 12.61 -7.46 23.66
N LEU A 148 12.86 -8.34 22.68
CA LEU A 148 13.61 -9.58 22.84
C LEU A 148 15.14 -9.38 22.78
N SER A 149 15.65 -8.29 22.19
CA SER A 149 17.09 -8.00 22.15
C SER A 149 17.59 -7.35 23.45
N LEU A 150 16.80 -6.47 24.06
CA LEU A 150 17.11 -5.91 25.40
C LEU A 150 17.11 -7.00 26.48
N PHE A 151 16.19 -7.97 26.40
CA PHE A 151 16.16 -9.13 27.29
C PHE A 151 17.36 -10.07 27.09
N LYS A 152 17.83 -10.27 25.85
CA LYS A 152 19.06 -11.04 25.56
C LYS A 152 20.29 -10.40 26.19
N ILE A 153 20.43 -9.07 26.10
CA ILE A 153 21.57 -8.34 26.66
C ILE A 153 21.56 -8.44 28.19
N LEU A 154 20.40 -8.29 28.85
CA LEU A 154 20.28 -8.46 30.30
C LEU A 154 20.64 -9.89 30.76
N CYS A 155 20.23 -10.93 30.04
CA CYS A 155 20.63 -12.31 30.35
C CYS A 155 22.13 -12.58 30.10
N SER A 156 22.76 -11.90 29.15
CA SER A 156 24.20 -12.01 28.91
C SER A 156 25.02 -11.35 30.03
N PHE A 157 24.55 -10.22 30.57
CA PHE A 157 25.21 -9.54 31.70
C PHE A 157 25.19 -10.38 32.98
N VAL A 158 24.06 -11.03 33.30
CA VAL A 158 23.99 -11.95 34.45
C VAL A 158 24.95 -13.15 34.30
N ASN A 159 25.31 -13.53 33.06
CA ASN A 159 26.24 -14.63 32.79
C ASN A 159 27.72 -14.22 32.74
N THR A 160 28.06 -12.93 32.66
CA THR A 160 29.46 -12.51 32.54
C THR A 160 30.15 -12.25 33.89
N ASP A 161 29.40 -12.13 34.98
CA ASP A 161 29.99 -11.99 36.33
C ASP A 161 30.24 -13.33 37.05
N ILE A 162 29.88 -14.48 36.47
CA ILE A 162 30.10 -15.81 37.11
C ILE A 162 31.44 -16.46 36.71
N LYS A 163 32.26 -15.82 35.86
CA LYS A 163 33.51 -16.44 35.36
C LYS A 163 34.83 -15.79 35.79
N LYS A 164 34.83 -15.00 36.87
CA LYS A 164 36.07 -14.59 37.57
C LYS A 164 35.96 -14.77 39.09
N ASN A 165 36.43 -15.94 39.52
CA ASN A 165 37.08 -16.23 40.80
C ASN A 165 36.29 -16.08 42.13
N ILE A 166 36.01 -17.25 42.71
CA ILE A 166 36.38 -17.66 44.10
C ILE A 166 35.61 -17.03 45.27
N GLN A 167 34.72 -17.85 45.84
CA GLN A 167 34.75 -18.25 47.27
C GLN A 167 34.82 -17.12 48.32
N ASN A 168 33.77 -16.30 48.50
CA ASN A 168 33.28 -15.93 49.84
C ASN A 168 32.03 -15.02 49.86
N ARG A 169 31.18 -15.23 50.88
CA ARG A 169 30.17 -14.32 51.46
C ARG A 169 28.92 -13.95 50.64
N GLY A 170 27.85 -14.71 50.88
CA GLY A 170 26.58 -14.24 51.47
C GLY A 170 25.66 -13.26 50.72
N PHE A 171 26.15 -12.39 49.84
CA PHE A 171 25.36 -11.28 49.28
C PHE A 171 24.77 -11.57 47.89
N HIS A 172 25.34 -12.52 47.15
CA HIS A 172 24.88 -12.90 45.80
C HIS A 172 23.63 -13.79 45.79
N GLY A 173 23.32 -14.49 46.89
CA GLY A 173 22.13 -15.35 47.00
C GLY A 173 20.82 -14.56 47.03
N PHE A 174 20.84 -13.32 47.55
CA PHE A 174 19.65 -12.48 47.65
C PHE A 174 19.19 -11.96 46.28
N LEU A 175 20.14 -11.57 45.43
CA LEU A 175 19.88 -11.11 44.07
C LEU A 175 19.43 -12.25 43.14
N TYR A 176 19.99 -13.47 43.31
CA TYR A 176 19.55 -14.66 42.57
C TYR A 176 18.09 -15.03 42.87
N ASN A 177 17.69 -14.97 44.14
CA ASN A 177 16.32 -15.26 44.54
C ASN A 177 15.32 -14.20 44.04
N ILE A 178 15.68 -12.91 44.07
CA ILE A 178 14.85 -11.83 43.49
C ILE A 178 14.68 -12.00 41.97
N PHE A 179 15.76 -12.35 41.25
CA PHE A 179 15.69 -12.60 39.80
C PHE A 179 14.87 -13.85 39.45
N SER A 180 14.97 -14.91 40.26
CA SER A 180 14.16 -16.12 40.11
C SER A 180 12.66 -15.81 40.32
N PHE A 181 12.31 -15.03 41.33
CA PHE A 181 10.94 -14.61 41.63
C PHE A 181 10.34 -13.73 40.51
N LEU A 182 11.15 -12.82 39.93
CA LEU A 182 10.77 -12.01 38.77
C LEU A 182 10.58 -12.85 37.50
N CYS A 183 11.37 -13.92 37.30
CA CYS A 183 11.23 -14.84 36.15
C CYS A 183 9.93 -15.66 36.25
N GLN A 184 9.51 -16.05 37.47
CA GLN A 184 8.22 -16.74 37.70
C GLN A 184 6.99 -15.87 37.42
N MET A 185 7.04 -14.56 37.71
CA MET A 185 5.91 -13.64 37.48
C MET A 185 5.68 -13.29 35.99
N LEU A 186 6.66 -13.56 35.11
CA LEU A 186 6.62 -13.17 33.69
C LEU A 186 6.44 -14.34 32.70
N GLN A 187 6.15 -15.57 33.17
CA GLN A 187 5.95 -16.76 32.31
C GLN A 187 7.11 -17.02 31.32
N PHE A 188 8.35 -16.64 31.65
CA PHE A 188 9.53 -17.05 30.89
C PHE A 188 10.16 -18.25 31.58
N GLN A 189 10.25 -19.40 30.90
CA GLN A 189 11.06 -20.50 31.41
C GLN A 189 12.54 -20.09 31.36
N CYS A 190 13.09 -19.69 32.51
CA CYS A 190 14.52 -19.57 32.73
C CYS A 190 15.15 -20.98 32.67
N VAL A 191 15.48 -21.45 31.46
CA VAL A 191 16.14 -22.75 31.26
C VAL A 191 17.59 -22.61 31.71
N ASN A 192 17.87 -23.05 32.94
CA ASN A 192 19.22 -23.37 33.42
C ASN A 192 19.93 -24.21 32.37
N ASN A 193 21.04 -23.71 31.83
CA ASN A 193 21.69 -24.39 30.73
C ASN A 193 23.19 -24.56 30.90
N LEU A 194 23.58 -25.77 31.30
CA LEU A 194 24.90 -26.31 31.02
C LEU A 194 24.90 -27.22 29.77
N ASN A 195 23.84 -27.22 28.94
CA ASN A 195 23.69 -28.22 27.86
C ASN A 195 22.92 -27.76 26.59
N LEU A 196 23.06 -26.51 26.14
CA LEU A 196 22.44 -26.00 24.89
C LEU A 196 23.41 -25.31 23.95
N SER A 197 24.70 -25.54 24.10
CA SER A 197 25.62 -25.31 22.98
C SER A 197 25.53 -26.40 21.90
N ILE A 198 24.85 -27.53 22.16
CA ILE A 198 24.82 -28.67 21.23
C ILE A 198 23.54 -28.71 20.36
N LYS A 199 22.40 -28.17 20.82
CA LYS A 199 21.13 -28.27 20.06
C LYS A 199 20.90 -27.20 18.99
N ILE A 200 21.63 -26.08 19.01
CA ILE A 200 21.45 -25.00 18.01
C ILE A 200 22.21 -25.31 16.71
N LEU A 201 23.27 -26.13 16.75
CA LEU A 201 23.99 -26.55 15.55
C LEU A 201 23.25 -27.62 14.72
N ILE A 202 22.27 -28.32 15.29
CA ILE A 202 21.57 -29.41 14.59
C ILE A 202 20.39 -28.89 13.74
N LYS A 203 19.86 -27.70 14.00
CA LYS A 203 18.69 -27.16 13.25
C LYS A 203 19.03 -26.29 12.03
N ILE A 204 20.31 -26.21 11.64
CA ILE A 204 20.78 -25.53 10.42
C ILE A 204 21.11 -26.54 9.30
N LYS A 205 20.99 -27.85 9.55
CA LYS A 205 21.18 -28.86 8.52
C LYS A 205 20.25 -30.05 8.72
N ILE A 206 18.96 -29.81 8.50
CA ILE A 206 17.91 -30.66 7.90
C ILE A 206 16.69 -29.74 7.73
#